data_AF-A0A564VXD5-F1
#
_entry.id   AF-A0A564VXD5-F1
#
_cell.length_a   1.000
_cell.length_b   1.000
_cell.length_c   1.000
_cell.angle_alpha   90.00
_cell.angle_beta   90.00
_cell.angle_gamma   90.00
#
_symmetry.space_group_name_H-M   'P 1'
#
loop_
_entity.id
_entity.type
_entity.pdbx_description
1 polymer ?
#
loop_
_entity_poly.entity_id
_entity_poly.type
_entity_poly.pdbx_seq_one_letter_code
_entity_poly.pdbx_strand_id
1 'polypeptide(L)'
;MAKSKDIERVQTLTGEKDEDLIEILLDDAEAFVLSYTNRTRLKTGLEKAVRDLAVIALNRMGTEGEKSRSEGGESYTFEDAPKQIYDTLNRYRLARVGGKIYEAEKKQT
;
A
#
# COMPACT_ATOMS: atom_id res chain seq x y z
N MET A 1 2.45 -14.82 -9.94
CA MET A 1 3.93 -14.78 -9.94
C MET A 1 4.49 -13.54 -9.22
N ALA A 2 3.92 -12.34 -9.38
CA ALA A 2 4.36 -11.16 -8.62
C ALA A 2 4.08 -11.31 -7.11
N LYS A 3 2.84 -11.66 -6.72
CA LYS A 3 2.43 -11.83 -5.31
C LYS A 3 3.35 -12.76 -4.51
N SER A 4 3.68 -13.95 -5.00
CA SER A 4 4.55 -14.91 -4.29
C SER A 4 5.94 -14.34 -3.99
N LYS A 5 6.50 -13.55 -4.91
CA LYS A 5 7.81 -12.90 -4.73
C LYS A 5 7.73 -11.71 -3.76
N ASP A 6 6.57 -11.06 -3.68
CA ASP A 6 6.35 -9.95 -2.77
C ASP A 6 6.09 -10.45 -1.34
N ILE A 7 5.41 -11.59 -1.18
CA ILE A 7 5.27 -12.29 0.11
C ILE A 7 6.66 -12.66 0.67
N GLU A 8 7.50 -13.35 -0.11
CA GLU A 8 8.84 -13.76 0.30
C GLU A 8 9.73 -12.56 0.72
N ARG A 9 9.59 -11.43 0.01
CA ARG A 9 10.29 -10.19 0.37
C ARG A 9 9.78 -9.58 1.65
N VAL A 10 8.46 -9.52 1.85
CA VAL A 10 7.88 -9.00 3.09
C VAL A 10 8.31 -9.86 4.27
N GLN A 11 8.21 -11.19 4.16
CA GLN A 11 8.71 -12.14 5.16
C GLN A 11 10.19 -11.89 5.52
N THR A 12 11.05 -11.69 4.52
CA THR A 12 12.47 -11.42 4.74
C THR A 12 12.72 -10.09 5.45
N LEU A 13 11.88 -9.08 5.21
CA LEU A 13 12.03 -7.73 5.77
C LEU A 13 11.48 -7.60 7.20
N THR A 14 10.38 -8.27 7.50
CA THR A 14 9.70 -8.16 8.79
C THR A 14 10.00 -9.31 9.74
N GLY A 15 10.48 -10.44 9.21
CA GLY A 15 10.68 -11.67 9.98
C GLY A 15 9.38 -12.43 10.29
N GLU A 16 8.24 -11.93 9.82
CA GLU A 16 6.94 -12.56 9.98
C GLU A 16 6.83 -13.81 9.10
N LYS A 17 6.27 -14.88 9.68
CA LYS A 17 6.14 -16.20 9.03
C LYS A 17 4.70 -16.53 8.63
N ASP A 18 3.76 -15.70 9.04
CA ASP A 18 2.35 -15.86 8.70
C ASP A 18 2.09 -15.37 7.27
N GLU A 19 2.03 -16.32 6.34
CA GLU A 19 1.79 -16.03 4.91
C GLU A 19 0.39 -15.48 4.66
N ASP A 20 -0.61 -15.99 5.37
CA ASP A 20 -2.01 -15.60 5.19
C ASP A 20 -2.20 -14.14 5.62
N LEU A 21 -1.59 -13.74 6.74
CA LEU A 21 -1.59 -12.35 7.19
C LEU A 21 -0.91 -11.41 6.19
N ILE A 22 0.25 -11.82 5.66
CA ILE A 22 0.98 -11.02 4.68
C ILE A 22 0.18 -10.86 3.39
N GLU A 23 -0.51 -11.90 2.94
CA GLU A 23 -1.37 -11.83 1.75
C GLU A 23 -2.51 -10.84 1.94
N ILE A 24 -3.22 -10.90 3.07
CA ILE A 24 -4.31 -9.95 3.38
C ILE A 24 -3.81 -8.51 3.40
N LEU A 25 -2.66 -8.25 4.05
CA LEU A 25 -2.09 -6.91 4.13
C LEU A 25 -1.62 -6.37 2.76
N LEU A 26 -1.10 -7.25 1.91
CA LEU A 26 -0.74 -6.88 0.53
C LEU A 26 -1.98 -6.54 -0.30
N ASP A 27 -3.08 -7.27 -0.12
CA ASP A 27 -4.36 -7.00 -0.81
C ASP A 27 -4.98 -5.67 -0.36
N ASP A 28 -4.99 -5.40 0.94
CA ASP A 28 -5.46 -4.12 1.49
C ASP A 28 -4.58 -2.96 1.01
N ALA A 29 -3.26 -3.14 1.01
CA ALA A 29 -2.32 -2.13 0.50
C ALA A 29 -2.50 -1.89 -1.01
N GLU A 30 -2.73 -2.94 -1.80
CA GLU A 30 -3.03 -2.84 -3.23
C GLU A 30 -4.34 -2.05 -3.46
N ALA A 31 -5.41 -2.41 -2.75
CA ALA A 31 -6.70 -1.72 -2.84
C ALA A 31 -6.56 -0.23 -2.49
N PHE A 32 -5.80 0.09 -1.45
CA PHE A 32 -5.52 1.46 -1.05
C PHE A 32 -4.77 2.23 -2.14
N VAL A 33 -3.70 1.65 -2.70
CA VAL A 33 -2.89 2.29 -3.76
C VAL A 33 -3.72 2.53 -5.02
N LEU A 34 -4.56 1.57 -5.43
CA LEU A 34 -5.44 1.71 -6.57
C LEU A 34 -6.47 2.82 -6.36
N SER A 35 -7.13 2.83 -5.19
CA SER A 35 -8.10 3.86 -4.80
C SER A 35 -7.46 5.25 -4.78
N TYR A 36 -6.30 5.38 -4.12
CA TYR A 36 -5.58 6.66 -3.99
C TYR A 36 -5.11 7.20 -5.34
N THR A 37 -4.58 6.32 -6.20
CA THR A 37 -4.08 6.72 -7.51
C THR A 37 -5.19 6.91 -8.56
N ASN A 38 -6.45 6.65 -8.20
CA ASN A 38 -7.58 6.61 -9.13
C ASN A 38 -7.31 5.66 -10.30
N ARG A 39 -6.74 4.49 -10.04
CA ARG A 39 -6.42 3.49 -11.07
C ARG A 39 -7.19 2.21 -10.83
N THR A 40 -7.47 1.51 -11.92
CA THR A 40 -8.08 0.19 -11.88
C THR A 40 -7.05 -0.93 -11.91
N ARG A 41 -5.78 -0.61 -12.21
CA ARG A 41 -4.70 -1.60 -12.40
C ARG A 41 -3.39 -1.11 -11.82
N LEU A 42 -2.62 -2.03 -11.25
CA LEU A 42 -1.28 -1.74 -10.76
C LEU A 42 -0.28 -1.63 -11.92
N LYS A 43 0.50 -0.55 -11.91
CA LYS A 43 1.67 -0.40 -12.79
C LYS A 43 2.93 -0.83 -12.04
N THR A 44 3.96 -1.27 -12.75
CA THR A 44 5.23 -1.76 -12.17
C THR A 44 5.88 -0.78 -11.18
N GLY A 45 5.68 0.53 -11.36
CA GLY A 45 6.18 1.55 -10.43
C GLY A 45 5.45 1.63 -9.08
N LEU A 46 4.25 1.05 -8.96
CA LEU A 46 3.42 1.05 -7.75
C LEU A 46 3.64 -0.19 -6.87
N GLU A 47 4.21 -1.27 -7.42
CA GLU A 47 4.48 -2.52 -6.69
C GLU A 47 5.37 -2.32 -5.45
N LYS A 48 6.29 -1.35 -5.53
CA LYS A 48 7.12 -0.97 -4.38
C LYS A 48 6.30 -0.28 -3.29
N ALA A 49 5.41 0.63 -3.67
CA ALA A 49 4.59 1.37 -2.72
C ALA A 49 3.63 0.46 -1.96
N VAL A 50 3.05 -0.54 -2.63
CA VAL A 50 2.21 -1.58 -2.01
C VAL A 50 2.99 -2.36 -0.96
N ARG A 51 4.20 -2.84 -1.30
CA ARG A 51 5.07 -3.57 -0.36
C ARG A 51 5.47 -2.74 0.85
N ASP A 52 5.89 -1.49 0.63
CA ASP A 52 6.29 -0.60 1.71
C ASP A 52 5.11 -0.35 2.67
N LEU A 53 3.89 -0.17 2.14
CA LEU A 53 2.68 -0.03 2.95
C LEU A 53 2.34 -1.30 3.74
N ALA A 54 2.46 -2.49 3.13
CA ALA A 54 2.22 -3.75 3.82
C ALA A 54 3.21 -3.97 4.98
N VAL A 55 4.50 -3.67 4.78
CA VAL A 55 5.52 -3.73 5.84
C VAL A 55 5.20 -2.76 6.98
N ILE A 56 4.78 -1.54 6.67
CA ILE A 56 4.40 -0.54 7.70
C ILE A 56 3.18 -1.02 8.48
N ALA A 57 2.17 -1.55 7.79
CA ALA A 57 0.95 -2.06 8.43
C ALA A 57 1.30 -3.21 9.40
N LEU A 58 2.15 -4.14 8.97
CA LEU A 58 2.58 -5.27 9.78
C LEU A 58 3.39 -4.84 11.01
N ASN A 59 4.37 -3.95 10.83
CA ASN A 59 5.16 -3.39 11.95
C ASN A 59 4.28 -2.62 12.94
N ARG A 60 3.18 -2.00 12.48
CA ARG A 60 2.25 -1.26 13.34
C ARG A 60 1.37 -2.21 14.15
N MET A 61 0.88 -3.31 13.56
CA MET A 61 0.15 -4.36 14.30
C MET A 61 0.99 -4.92 15.46
N GLY A 62 2.31 -5.04 15.28
CA GLY A 62 3.23 -5.48 16.35
C GLY A 62 3.56 -4.42 17.41
N THR A 63 3.30 -3.12 17.16
CA THR A 63 3.72 -1.99 18.03
C THR A 63 2.57 -1.27 18.72
N GLU A 64 1.35 -1.82 18.66
CA GLU A 64 0.14 -1.26 19.30
C GLU A 64 0.30 -1.06 20.81
N GLY A 65 1.19 -1.82 21.48
CA GLY A 65 1.50 -1.68 22.90
C GLY A 65 2.39 -0.47 23.27
N GLU A 66 3.30 -0.04 22.39
CA GLU A 66 4.26 1.03 22.70
C GLU A 66 3.72 2.43 22.40
N LYS A 67 2.80 2.58 21.44
CA LYS A 67 2.14 3.87 21.16
C LYS A 67 1.10 4.28 22.21
N SER A 68 0.78 3.40 23.17
CA SER A 68 -0.22 3.67 24.23
C SER A 68 0.16 4.78 25.22
N ARG A 69 1.30 5.45 25.07
CA ARG A 69 1.74 6.54 25.95
C ARG A 69 1.48 7.96 25.48
N SER A 70 0.95 8.17 24.27
CA SER A 70 0.44 9.48 23.86
C SER A 70 -0.79 9.32 22.99
N GLU A 71 -1.85 10.01 23.41
CA GLU A 71 -2.96 10.47 22.57
C GLU A 71 -4.03 9.41 22.25
N GLY A 72 -5.06 9.42 23.11
CA GLY A 72 -6.29 8.70 22.88
C GLY A 72 -7.03 9.21 21.64
N GLY A 73 -7.49 8.27 20.83
CA GLY A 73 -8.57 8.50 19.87
C GLY A 73 -8.15 9.07 18.52
N GLU A 74 -7.08 8.56 17.91
CA GLU A 74 -6.84 8.84 16.49
C GLU A 74 -7.58 7.84 15.62
N SER A 75 -8.56 8.35 14.89
CA SER A 75 -9.27 7.62 13.85
C SER A 75 -8.26 7.06 12.85
N TYR A 76 -8.47 5.83 12.39
CA TYR A 76 -7.69 5.16 11.35
C TYR A 76 -7.62 6.03 10.08
N THR A 77 -6.63 6.92 10.00
CA THR A 77 -6.31 7.62 8.77
C THR A 77 -4.90 7.19 8.38
N PHE A 78 -4.74 6.71 7.16
CA PHE A 78 -3.47 6.28 6.59
C PHE A 78 -2.38 7.38 6.56
N GLU A 79 -2.60 8.57 7.13
CA GLU A 79 -1.76 9.77 7.16
C GLU A 79 -0.33 9.58 7.69
N ASP A 80 -0.04 8.45 8.32
CA ASP A 80 1.26 8.13 8.94
C ASP A 80 2.27 7.46 7.98
N ALA A 81 1.89 7.22 6.71
CA ALA A 81 2.83 6.66 5.74
C ALA A 81 3.96 7.68 5.40
N PRO A 82 5.23 7.25 5.27
CA PRO A 82 6.32 8.14 4.92
C PRO A 82 6.03 8.98 3.67
N LYS A 83 6.38 10.27 3.70
CA LYS A 83 6.17 11.21 2.59
C LYS A 83 6.66 10.68 1.24
N GLN A 84 7.73 9.90 1.24
CA GLN A 84 8.28 9.27 0.03
C GLN A 84 7.29 8.31 -0.66
N ILE A 85 6.46 7.60 0.10
CA ILE A 85 5.40 6.74 -0.45
C ILE A 85 4.35 7.61 -1.12
N TYR A 86 3.89 8.66 -0.43
CA TYR A 86 2.93 9.61 -1.00
C TYR A 86 3.44 10.34 -2.24
N ASP A 87 4.71 10.73 -2.29
CA ASP A 87 5.32 11.34 -3.47
C ASP A 87 5.31 10.38 -4.67
N THR A 88 5.52 9.09 -4.40
CA THR A 88 5.40 8.03 -5.41
C THR A 88 3.95 7.90 -5.87
N LEU A 89 2.99 7.78 -4.95
CA LEU A 89 1.58 7.66 -5.28
C LEU A 89 1.06 8.88 -6.07
N ASN A 90 1.42 10.09 -5.65
CA ASN A 90 1.04 11.33 -6.31
C ASN A 90 1.55 11.41 -7.75
N ARG A 91 2.74 10.89 -8.04
CA ARG A 91 3.28 10.82 -9.41
C ARG A 91 2.44 9.96 -10.33
N TYR A 92 1.86 8.88 -9.82
CA TYR A 92 1.05 7.94 -10.60
C TYR A 92 -0.44 8.24 -10.58
N ARG A 93 -0.89 9.16 -9.71
CA ARG A 93 -2.30 9.53 -9.52
C ARG A 93 -2.89 10.18 -10.78
N LEU A 94 -4.00 9.65 -11.25
CA LEU A 94 -4.74 10.24 -12.36
C LEU A 94 -5.56 11.43 -11.88
N ALA A 95 -5.43 12.55 -12.60
CA ALA A 95 -6.27 13.72 -12.40
C ALA A 95 -7.71 13.42 -12.84
N ARG A 96 -8.67 14.01 -12.13
CA ARG A 96 -10.09 13.95 -12.50
C ARG A 96 -10.42 15.13 -13.40
N VAL A 97 -11.10 14.90 -14.51
CA VAL A 97 -11.60 15.95 -15.41
C VAL A 97 -13.13 15.86 -15.43
N GLY A 98 -13.80 16.89 -14.92
CA GLY A 98 -15.27 16.90 -14.80
C GLY A 98 -15.84 15.77 -13.92
N GLY A 99 -15.11 15.38 -12.86
CA GLY A 99 -15.49 14.28 -11.97
C GLY A 99 -15.23 12.88 -12.52
N LYS A 100 -14.74 12.76 -13.76
CA LYS A 100 -14.41 11.48 -14.39
C LYS A 100 -12.90 11.22 -14.40
N ILE A 101 -12.54 9.96 -14.32
CA ILE A 101 -11.16 9.48 -14.41
C ILE A 101 -10.99 8.84 -15.79
N TYR A 102 -9.93 9.24 -16.49
CA TYR A 102 -9.61 8.70 -17.82
C TYR A 102 -8.31 7.91 -17.70
N GLU A 103 -8.43 6.58 -17.58
CA GLU A 103 -7.28 5.68 -17.59
C GLU A 103 -7.05 5.16 -19.02
N ALA A 104 -5.84 5.34 -19.54
CA ALA A 104 -5.49 4.86 -20.88
C ALA A 104 -5.55 3.33 -20.93
N GLU A 105 -6.30 2.78 -21.89
CA GLU A 105 -6.39 1.35 -22.11
C GLU A 105 -5.04 0.76 -22.55
N LYS A 106 -4.79 -0.49 -22.15
CA LYS A 106 -3.57 -1.21 -22.52
C LYS A 106 -3.62 -1.45 -24.03
N LYS A 107 -2.76 -0.80 -24.81
CA LYS A 107 -2.42 -1.32 -26.14
C LYS A 107 -1.82 -2.71 -25.93
N GLN A 108 -2.54 -3.73 -26.38
CA GLN A 108 -2.06 -5.10 -26.41
C GLN A 108 -0.96 -5.14 -27.49
N THR A 109 0.29 -5.13 -27.05
CA THR A 109 1.46 -5.41 -27.89
C THR A 109 1.94 -6.81 -27.57
#